data_AF-A0AAN8MAQ4-F1
#
_entry.id   AF-A0AAN8MAQ4-F1
#
_cell.length_a   1.000
_cell.length_b   1.000
_cell.length_c   1.000
_cell.angle_alpha   90.00
_cell.angle_beta   90.00
_cell.angle_gamma   90.00
#
_symmetry.space_group_name_H-M   'P 1'
#
loop_
_entity.id
_entity.type
_entity.pdbx_description
1 polymer ?
#
loop_
_entity_poly.entity_id
_entity_poly.type
_entity_poly.pdbx_seq_one_letter_code
_entity_poly.pdbx_strand_id
1 'polypeptide(L)'
;MCTGKCSKVIAISLYILAGVSIICNIIAFFPDWSTKYAKLDREENGARITDEVKYMGGVIGGGIMCLIPAIHIHLTSSNGCCANRCGMFLSIGFAAAGVVGALYSLATSALGLSNGPVCLFMETPTSVPGWGRPFLNNNGSYLGDSDLWAKCKEPKGVVEFNLGLFATLLVVACLELVLCGIQMVNGLFGCICGTCVGKEEA
;
A
#
# COMPACT_ATOMS: atom_id res chain seq x y z
N MET A 1 -18.65 -21.62 -12.38
CA MET A 1 -19.36 -20.82 -11.35
C MET A 1 -19.56 -19.42 -11.91
N CYS A 2 -20.80 -18.91 -11.98
CA CYS A 2 -21.09 -17.55 -12.43
C CYS A 2 -20.68 -16.54 -11.34
N THR A 3 -19.41 -16.12 -11.37
CA THR A 3 -18.73 -15.29 -10.35
C THR A 3 -18.92 -13.78 -10.52
N GLY A 4 -19.62 -13.30 -11.56
CA GLY A 4 -19.71 -11.86 -11.86
C GLY A 4 -20.11 -10.97 -10.67
N LYS A 5 -21.14 -11.35 -9.90
CA LYS A 5 -21.55 -10.57 -8.72
C LYS A 5 -20.47 -10.52 -7.62
N CYS A 6 -19.75 -11.63 -7.41
CA CYS A 6 -18.65 -11.72 -6.45
C CYS A 6 -17.43 -10.90 -6.92
N SER A 7 -17.09 -10.99 -8.21
CA SER A 7 -16.03 -10.20 -8.84
C SER A 7 -16.30 -8.70 -8.78
N LYS A 8 -17.56 -8.26 -8.89
CA LYS A 8 -17.91 -6.85 -8.72
C LYS A 8 -17.64 -6.34 -7.30
N VAL A 9 -17.91 -7.15 -6.28
CA VAL A 9 -17.59 -6.80 -4.88
C VAL A 9 -16.08 -6.66 -4.70
N ILE A 10 -15.30 -7.60 -5.21
CA ILE A 10 -13.83 -7.55 -5.17
C ILE A 10 -13.30 -6.26 -5.83
N ALA A 11 -13.81 -5.92 -7.01
CA ALA A 11 -13.40 -4.70 -7.71
C ALA A 11 -13.73 -3.43 -6.93
N ILE A 12 -14.94 -3.33 -6.37
CA ILE A 12 -15.36 -2.17 -5.56
C ILE A 12 -14.47 -2.05 -4.31
N SER A 13 -14.20 -3.15 -3.62
CA SER A 13 -13.30 -3.16 -2.47
C SER A 13 -11.89 -2.70 -2.84
N LEU A 14 -11.34 -3.19 -3.96
CA LEU A 14 -10.01 -2.77 -4.43
C LEU A 14 -9.94 -1.28 -4.77
N TYR A 15 -11.00 -0.67 -5.33
CA TYR A 15 -11.02 0.78 -5.54
C TYR A 15 -10.90 1.57 -4.25
N ILE A 16 -11.63 1.14 -3.21
CA ILE A 16 -11.60 1.80 -1.90
C ILE A 16 -10.22 1.65 -1.27
N LEU A 17 -9.67 0.44 -1.27
CA LEU A 17 -8.34 0.14 -0.71
C LEU A 17 -7.23 0.92 -1.41
N ALA A 18 -7.22 0.93 -2.75
CA ALA A 18 -6.26 1.70 -3.52
C ALA A 18 -6.36 3.21 -3.26
N GLY A 19 -7.59 3.73 -3.10
CA GLY A 19 -7.82 5.12 -2.70
C GLY A 19 -7.22 5.45 -1.34
N VAL A 20 -7.48 4.60 -0.33
CA VAL A 20 -6.87 4.74 1.00
C VAL A 20 -5.35 4.69 0.91
N SER A 21 -4.79 3.75 0.14
CA SER A 21 -3.35 3.60 -0.05
C SER A 21 -2.69 4.86 -0.62
N ILE A 22 -3.30 5.45 -1.65
CA ILE A 22 -2.82 6.71 -2.25
C ILE A 22 -2.91 7.86 -1.25
N ILE A 23 -4.06 8.02 -0.58
CA ILE A 23 -4.29 9.12 0.36
C ILE A 23 -3.31 9.05 1.54
N CYS A 24 -3.15 7.87 2.16
CA CYS A 24 -2.23 7.68 3.28
C CYS A 24 -0.78 8.01 2.90
N ASN A 25 -0.31 7.58 1.74
CA ASN A 25 1.05 7.88 1.31
C ASN A 25 1.23 9.37 0.96
N ILE A 26 0.21 10.05 0.41
CA ILE A 26 0.27 11.50 0.17
C ILE A 26 0.34 12.25 1.50
N ILE A 27 -0.51 11.91 2.47
CA ILE A 27 -0.51 12.52 3.80
C ILE A 27 0.83 12.31 4.49
N ALA A 28 1.49 11.16 4.30
CA ALA A 28 2.79 10.86 4.90
C ALA A 28 3.91 11.84 4.49
N PHE A 29 3.78 12.56 3.37
CA PHE A 29 4.74 13.62 2.97
C PHE A 29 4.61 14.90 3.80
N PHE A 30 3.53 15.08 4.56
CA PHE A 30 3.21 16.31 5.28
C PHE A 30 3.06 16.06 6.79
N PRO A 31 4.14 15.69 7.49
CA PRO A 31 4.09 15.55 8.94
C PRO A 31 3.69 16.88 9.58
N ASP A 32 2.87 16.82 10.63
CA ASP A 32 2.28 17.99 11.30
C ASP A 32 1.43 18.88 10.37
N TRP A 33 0.88 18.29 9.28
CA TRP A 33 0.09 18.99 8.26
C TRP A 33 0.80 20.19 7.63
N SER A 34 2.14 20.19 7.67
CA SER A 34 2.97 21.32 7.26
C SER A 34 3.81 20.97 6.04
N THR A 35 3.86 21.88 5.07
CA THR A 35 4.76 21.77 3.91
C THR A 35 6.20 22.17 4.22
N LYS A 36 6.46 22.69 5.43
CA LYS A 36 7.80 23.12 5.88
C LYS A 36 8.82 21.99 5.75
N TYR A 37 8.49 20.79 6.22
CA TYR A 37 9.42 19.66 6.23
C TYR A 37 9.72 19.14 4.82
N ALA A 38 8.73 19.12 3.94
CA ALA A 38 8.93 18.77 2.52
C ALA A 38 9.81 19.80 1.78
N LYS A 39 9.71 21.09 2.12
CA LYS A 39 10.59 22.14 1.57
C LYS A 39 12.01 22.01 2.09
N LEU A 40 12.17 21.84 3.40
CA LEU A 40 13.48 21.69 4.04
C LEU A 40 14.22 20.43 3.55
N ASP A 41 13.52 19.32 3.32
CA ASP A 41 14.10 18.10 2.74
C ASP A 41 14.69 18.32 1.32
N ARG A 42 14.18 19.33 0.59
CA ARG A 42 14.63 19.68 -0.76
C ARG A 42 15.77 20.71 -0.76
N GLU A 43 15.77 21.65 0.19
CA GLU A 43 16.66 22.80 0.23
C GLU A 43 17.92 22.57 1.09
N GLU A 44 17.83 21.78 2.16
CA GLU A 44 18.97 21.43 3.02
C GLU A 44 19.48 20.01 2.72
N ASN A 45 20.80 19.79 2.90
CA ASN A 45 21.42 18.45 2.92
C ASN A 45 20.96 17.57 4.12
N GLY A 46 19.82 17.86 4.74
CA GLY A 46 19.31 17.14 5.91
C GLY A 46 17.99 16.46 5.57
N ALA A 47 17.94 15.13 5.70
CA ALA A 47 16.68 14.40 5.60
C ALA A 47 15.68 14.95 6.63
N ARG A 48 14.48 15.31 6.18
CA ARG A 48 13.33 15.73 7.02
C ARG A 48 12.11 14.84 6.78
N ILE A 49 12.07 14.16 5.65
CA ILE A 49 11.06 13.17 5.32
C ILE A 49 11.68 11.77 5.38
N THR A 50 10.90 10.83 5.90
CA THR A 50 11.29 9.43 6.04
C THR A 50 11.45 8.80 4.66
N ASP A 51 12.55 8.09 4.41
CA ASP A 51 12.88 7.58 3.07
C ASP A 51 11.81 6.61 2.53
N GLU A 52 11.20 5.81 3.41
CA GLU A 52 10.16 4.86 3.03
C GLU A 52 8.89 5.54 2.50
N VAL A 53 8.63 6.81 2.87
CA VAL A 53 7.55 7.61 2.27
C VAL A 53 7.88 7.96 0.81
N LYS A 54 9.16 8.22 0.53
CA LYS A 54 9.67 8.60 -0.80
C LYS A 54 9.70 7.40 -1.77
N TYR A 55 9.67 6.17 -1.26
CA TYR A 55 9.47 4.97 -2.09
C TYR A 55 8.06 4.89 -2.69
N MET A 56 7.12 5.71 -2.21
CA MET A 56 5.76 5.79 -2.75
C MET A 56 5.05 4.44 -2.82
N GLY A 57 5.31 3.55 -1.86
CA GLY A 57 4.74 2.20 -1.82
C GLY A 57 3.21 2.20 -1.84
N GLY A 58 2.58 3.17 -1.17
CA GLY A 58 1.13 3.30 -1.18
C GLY A 58 0.58 3.89 -2.48
N VAL A 59 1.28 4.82 -3.15
CA VAL A 59 0.81 5.38 -4.43
C VAL A 59 1.05 4.41 -5.59
N ILE A 60 2.25 3.87 -5.70
CA ILE A 60 2.67 3.02 -6.81
C ILE A 60 2.14 1.60 -6.58
N GLY A 61 2.46 1.00 -5.43
CA GLY A 61 2.11 -0.39 -5.10
C GLY A 61 0.63 -0.58 -4.81
N GLY A 62 0.15 -0.10 -3.67
CA GLY A 62 -1.26 -0.27 -3.28
C GLY A 62 -2.23 0.57 -4.12
N GLY A 63 -1.77 1.68 -4.69
CA GLY A 63 -2.58 2.54 -5.56
C GLY A 63 -2.64 2.06 -7.00
N ILE A 64 -1.71 2.53 -7.82
CA ILE A 64 -1.72 2.36 -9.28
C ILE A 64 -1.72 0.87 -9.67
N MET A 65 -0.85 0.05 -9.08
CA MET A 65 -0.75 -1.36 -9.45
C MET A 65 -1.99 -2.18 -9.05
N CYS A 66 -2.71 -1.81 -7.98
CA CYS A 66 -3.96 -2.48 -7.60
C CYS A 66 -5.20 -1.93 -8.33
N LEU A 67 -5.16 -0.68 -8.83
CA LEU A 67 -6.21 -0.13 -9.68
C LEU A 67 -6.34 -0.85 -11.04
N ILE A 68 -5.21 -1.30 -11.60
CA ILE A 68 -5.18 -2.03 -12.88
C ILE A 68 -6.09 -3.28 -12.84
N PRO A 69 -5.90 -4.25 -11.92
CA PRO A 69 -6.80 -5.37 -11.80
C PRO A 69 -8.21 -4.94 -11.38
N ALA A 70 -8.39 -3.96 -10.49
CA ALA A 70 -9.72 -3.49 -10.09
C ALA A 70 -10.59 -3.06 -11.29
N ILE A 71 -10.02 -2.23 -12.18
CA ILE A 71 -10.69 -1.77 -13.41
C ILE A 71 -10.98 -2.95 -14.33
N HIS A 72 -10.00 -3.82 -14.54
CA HIS A 72 -10.18 -4.98 -15.41
C HIS A 72 -11.27 -5.93 -14.90
N ILE A 73 -11.29 -6.24 -13.59
CA ILE A 73 -12.31 -7.08 -12.97
C ILE A 73 -13.68 -6.43 -13.08
N HIS A 74 -13.78 -5.12 -12.85
CA HIS A 74 -15.06 -4.40 -12.94
C HIS A 74 -15.65 -4.47 -14.37
N LEU A 75 -14.83 -4.20 -15.39
CA LEU A 75 -15.25 -4.22 -16.79
C LEU A 75 -15.64 -5.63 -17.26
N THR A 76 -14.88 -6.63 -16.85
CA THR A 76 -15.14 -8.04 -17.23
C THR A 76 -16.30 -8.66 -16.45
N SER A 77 -16.61 -8.14 -15.26
CA SER A 77 -17.71 -8.59 -14.41
C SER A 77 -19.11 -8.29 -14.98
N SER A 78 -19.26 -7.30 -15.87
CA SER A 78 -20.56 -6.87 -16.39
C SER A 78 -21.04 -7.69 -17.60
N ASN A 79 -20.13 -8.30 -18.35
CA ASN A 79 -20.43 -8.98 -19.62
C ASN A 79 -20.64 -10.49 -19.41
N GLY A 80 -21.67 -10.84 -18.63
CA GLY A 80 -22.00 -12.21 -18.23
C GLY A 80 -21.72 -13.26 -19.31
N CYS A 81 -20.77 -14.16 -19.03
CA CYS A 81 -20.34 -15.26 -19.89
C CYS A 81 -19.92 -14.86 -21.32
N CYS A 82 -18.68 -14.40 -21.49
CA CYS A 82 -17.81 -14.75 -22.63
C CYS A 82 -16.41 -14.11 -22.45
N ALA A 83 -15.58 -14.67 -21.57
CA ALA A 83 -14.15 -14.40 -21.63
C ALA A 83 -13.52 -15.45 -22.56
N ASN A 84 -13.21 -15.06 -23.80
CA ASN A 84 -12.32 -15.86 -24.66
C ASN A 84 -11.02 -16.17 -23.89
N ARG A 85 -10.32 -17.26 -24.21
CA ARG A 85 -9.11 -17.73 -23.51
C ARG A 85 -8.09 -16.60 -23.25
N CYS A 86 -7.94 -15.69 -24.22
CA CYS A 86 -7.08 -14.51 -24.12
C CYS A 86 -7.48 -13.52 -23.02
N GLY A 87 -8.79 -13.25 -22.84
CA GLY A 87 -9.29 -12.36 -21.78
C GLY A 87 -9.06 -12.92 -20.37
N MET A 88 -9.06 -14.25 -20.22
CA MET A 88 -8.78 -14.90 -18.95
C MET A 88 -7.29 -14.85 -18.57
N PHE A 89 -6.39 -15.04 -19.53
CA PHE A 89 -4.95 -14.87 -19.30
C PHE A 89 -4.59 -13.43 -18.91
N LEU A 90 -5.22 -12.44 -19.55
CA LEU A 90 -5.06 -11.03 -19.17
C LEU A 90 -5.53 -10.76 -17.74
N SER A 91 -6.65 -11.35 -17.31
CA SER A 91 -7.14 -11.22 -15.93
C SER A 91 -6.14 -11.75 -14.90
N ILE A 92 -5.53 -12.92 -15.16
CA ILE A 92 -4.49 -13.49 -14.31
C ILE A 92 -3.26 -12.58 -14.28
N GLY A 93 -2.83 -12.06 -15.44
CA GLY A 93 -1.68 -11.16 -15.53
C GLY A 93 -1.87 -9.86 -14.75
N PHE A 94 -3.04 -9.23 -14.87
CA PHE A 94 -3.35 -8.01 -14.09
C PHE A 94 -3.52 -8.30 -12.60
N ALA A 95 -4.12 -9.43 -12.23
CA ALA A 95 -4.20 -9.84 -10.82
C ALA A 95 -2.80 -10.07 -10.23
N ALA A 96 -1.89 -10.69 -10.98
CA ALA A 96 -0.49 -10.86 -10.58
C ALA A 96 0.22 -9.51 -10.40
N ALA A 97 -0.01 -8.55 -11.30
CA ALA A 97 0.49 -7.18 -11.12
C ALA A 97 -0.03 -6.54 -9.82
N GLY A 98 -1.30 -6.73 -9.49
CA GLY A 98 -1.87 -6.31 -8.21
C GLY A 98 -1.20 -6.97 -7.00
N VAL A 99 -0.92 -8.28 -7.05
CA VAL A 99 -0.18 -9.00 -5.99
C VAL A 99 1.22 -8.42 -5.81
N VAL A 100 1.95 -8.16 -6.90
CA VAL A 100 3.28 -7.53 -6.84
C VAL A 100 3.21 -6.14 -6.23
N GLY A 101 2.21 -5.33 -6.62
CA GLY A 101 1.97 -4.00 -6.06
C GLY A 101 1.66 -4.03 -4.56
N ALA A 102 0.79 -4.94 -4.14
CA ALA A 102 0.46 -5.14 -2.73
C ALA A 102 1.67 -5.59 -1.91
N LEU A 103 2.48 -6.53 -2.42
CA LEU A 103 3.73 -6.95 -1.77
C LEU A 103 4.73 -5.79 -1.64
N TYR A 104 4.86 -4.96 -2.68
CA TYR A 104 5.70 -3.78 -2.64
C TYR A 104 5.25 -2.80 -1.55
N SER A 105 3.95 -2.46 -1.53
CA SER A 105 3.36 -1.58 -0.50
C SER A 105 3.54 -2.14 0.91
N LEU A 106 3.32 -3.45 1.09
CA LEU A 106 3.50 -4.16 2.36
C LEU A 106 4.96 -4.07 2.83
N ALA A 107 5.93 -4.35 1.95
CA ALA A 107 7.35 -4.29 2.29
C ALA A 107 7.78 -2.88 2.68
N THR A 108 7.41 -1.85 1.90
CA THR A 108 7.75 -0.46 2.24
C THR A 108 7.09 0.00 3.53
N SER A 109 5.87 -0.45 3.81
CA SER A 109 5.15 -0.07 5.04
C SER A 109 5.73 -0.75 6.27
N ALA A 110 6.10 -2.03 6.15
CA ALA A 110 6.81 -2.76 7.20
C ALA A 110 8.18 -2.12 7.50
N LEU A 111 8.93 -1.71 6.47
CA LEU A 111 10.19 -0.99 6.66
C LEU A 111 9.97 0.37 7.34
N GLY A 112 8.94 1.13 6.94
CA GLY A 112 8.59 2.40 7.58
C GLY A 112 8.29 2.26 9.07
N LEU A 113 7.54 1.21 9.45
CA LEU A 113 7.26 0.87 10.85
C LEU A 113 8.48 0.35 11.61
N SER A 114 9.36 -0.42 10.97
CA SER A 114 10.54 -0.97 11.64
C SER A 114 11.60 0.09 11.92
N ASN A 115 11.81 0.99 10.96
CA ASN A 115 12.90 1.96 11.01
C ASN A 115 12.49 3.29 11.66
N GLY A 116 11.18 3.57 11.75
CA GLY A 116 10.61 4.75 12.39
C GLY A 116 10.84 6.08 11.67
N PRO A 117 10.18 7.16 12.11
CA PRO A 117 10.24 8.44 11.42
C PRO A 117 11.60 9.13 11.55
N VAL A 118 11.88 10.00 10.58
CA VAL A 118 12.87 11.07 10.74
C VAL A 118 12.29 12.18 11.64
N CYS A 119 13.04 12.58 12.66
CA CYS A 119 12.65 13.64 13.58
C CYS A 119 13.88 14.34 14.17
N LEU A 120 13.66 15.52 14.75
CA LEU A 120 14.63 16.20 15.61
C LEU A 120 14.62 15.54 16.99
N PHE A 121 15.75 15.01 17.42
CA PHE A 121 15.92 14.36 18.71
C PHE A 121 17.23 14.79 19.39
N MET A 122 17.31 14.56 20.69
CA MET A 122 18.55 14.70 21.47
C MET A 122 19.06 13.31 21.81
N GLU A 123 20.28 12.99 21.41
CA GLU A 123 20.89 11.68 21.66
C GLU A 123 21.23 11.52 23.14
N THR A 124 21.72 12.59 23.77
CA THR A 124 21.96 12.69 25.21
C THR A 124 21.42 14.02 25.77
N PRO A 125 21.12 14.11 27.08
CA PRO A 125 20.64 15.35 27.71
C PRO A 125 21.58 16.56 27.55
N THR A 126 22.85 16.31 27.23
CA THR A 126 23.91 17.31 27.05
C THR A 126 24.24 17.59 25.58
N SER A 127 23.61 16.88 24.63
CA SER A 127 23.88 17.02 23.19
C SER A 127 23.03 18.10 22.53
N VAL A 128 23.55 18.68 21.45
CA VAL A 128 22.80 19.57 20.56
C VAL A 128 21.76 18.74 19.80
N PRO A 129 20.50 19.20 19.67
CA PRO A 129 19.47 18.45 18.95
C PRO A 129 19.83 18.31 17.48
N GLY A 130 19.71 17.08 16.98
CA GLY A 130 20.03 16.71 15.61
C GLY A 130 18.85 16.03 14.92
N TRP A 131 18.81 16.12 13.59
CA TRP A 131 17.81 15.43 12.78
C TRP A 131 18.30 14.04 12.41
N GLY A 132 17.45 13.03 12.57
CA GLY A 132 17.76 11.66 12.17
C GLY A 132 16.66 10.70 12.59
N ARG A 133 17.02 9.41 12.72
CA ARG A 133 16.09 8.32 13.02
C ARG A 133 16.45 7.67 14.35
N PRO A 134 15.90 8.13 15.48
CA PRO A 134 16.28 7.61 16.80
C PRO A 134 15.86 6.16 17.06
N PHE A 135 15.01 5.59 16.20
CA PHE A 135 14.50 4.22 16.30
C PHE A 135 15.09 3.27 15.27
N LEU A 136 16.03 3.73 14.44
CA LEU A 136 16.72 2.87 13.49
C LEU A 136 17.45 1.75 14.24
N ASN A 137 17.33 0.50 13.78
CA ASN A 137 17.89 -0.70 14.41
C ASN A 137 17.34 -1.03 15.81
N ASN A 138 16.23 -0.41 16.25
CA ASN A 138 15.63 -0.71 17.54
C ASN A 138 14.68 -1.94 17.52
N ASN A 139 14.76 -2.75 16.45
CA ASN A 139 13.95 -3.96 16.22
C ASN A 139 12.44 -3.78 16.45
N GLY A 140 11.91 -2.57 16.20
CA GLY A 140 10.49 -2.24 16.42
C GLY A 140 10.04 -2.08 17.88
N SER A 141 10.95 -2.07 18.87
CA SER A 141 10.55 -1.98 20.29
C SER A 141 9.76 -0.71 20.62
N TYR A 142 10.01 0.39 19.91
CA TYR A 142 9.27 1.65 20.08
C TYR A 142 7.80 1.57 19.67
N LEU A 143 7.39 0.56 18.90
CA LEU A 143 5.99 0.40 18.47
C LEU A 143 5.08 0.03 19.65
N GLY A 144 5.60 -0.68 20.65
CA GLY A 144 4.87 -1.12 21.83
C GLY A 144 5.09 -0.28 23.09
N ASP A 145 5.97 0.73 23.01
CA ASP A 145 6.35 1.57 24.15
C ASP A 145 6.22 3.05 23.75
N SER A 146 5.10 3.65 24.15
CA SER A 146 4.79 5.05 23.87
C SER A 146 5.69 6.04 24.59
N ASP A 147 6.35 5.64 25.69
CA ASP A 147 7.24 6.53 26.43
C ASP A 147 8.48 6.88 25.59
N LEU A 148 8.89 5.96 24.71
CA LEU A 148 9.97 6.18 23.75
C LEU A 148 9.63 7.24 22.69
N TRP A 149 8.36 7.52 22.44
CA TRP A 149 7.95 8.50 21.42
C TRP A 149 8.35 9.93 21.81
N ALA A 150 8.52 10.20 23.11
CA ALA A 150 8.98 11.48 23.63
C ALA A 150 10.43 11.84 23.23
N LYS A 151 11.18 10.89 22.65
CA LYS A 151 12.51 11.14 22.06
C LYS A 151 12.43 12.08 20.85
N CYS A 152 11.38 11.99 20.04
CA CYS A 152 11.15 12.92 18.94
C CYS A 152 10.52 14.21 19.44
N LYS A 153 11.18 15.36 19.20
CA LYS A 153 10.70 16.69 19.63
C LYS A 153 9.99 17.46 18.53
N GLU A 154 10.55 17.44 17.32
CA GLU A 154 9.96 18.09 16.13
C GLU A 154 10.02 17.11 14.95
N PRO A 155 8.96 16.92 14.16
CA PRO A 155 7.60 17.44 14.35
C PRO A 155 6.90 16.83 15.58
N LYS A 156 5.97 17.57 16.20
CA LYS A 156 5.20 17.08 17.36
C LYS A 156 4.30 15.92 16.92
N GLY A 157 4.27 14.83 17.69
CA GLY A 157 3.42 13.67 17.38
C GLY A 157 3.82 12.90 16.12
N VAL A 158 5.02 13.14 15.56
CA VAL A 158 5.46 12.51 14.30
C VAL A 158 5.51 10.99 14.38
N VAL A 159 5.79 10.42 15.55
CA VAL A 159 5.87 8.98 15.76
C VAL A 159 4.49 8.33 15.62
N GLU A 160 3.48 8.87 16.31
CA GLU A 160 2.11 8.40 16.22
C GLU A 160 1.54 8.59 14.80
N PHE A 161 1.83 9.74 14.18
CA PHE A 161 1.42 10.03 12.80
C PHE A 161 1.98 9.02 11.80
N ASN A 162 3.29 8.76 11.88
CA ASN A 162 3.99 7.83 10.99
C ASN A 162 3.52 6.38 11.24
N LEU A 163 3.40 5.98 12.51
CA LEU A 163 2.85 4.69 12.94
C LEU A 163 1.45 4.45 12.38
N GLY A 164 0.53 5.41 12.57
CA GLY A 164 -0.85 5.28 12.09
C GLY A 164 -0.94 5.13 10.58
N LEU A 165 -0.19 5.93 9.82
CA LEU A 165 -0.21 5.88 8.35
C LEU A 165 0.38 4.57 7.82
N PHE A 166 1.57 4.16 8.28
CA PHE A 166 2.18 2.93 7.78
C PHE A 166 1.48 1.67 8.29
N ALA A 167 0.90 1.68 9.50
CA ALA A 167 0.05 0.58 9.96
C ALA A 167 -1.20 0.45 9.08
N THR A 168 -1.83 1.56 8.72
CA THR A 168 -2.97 1.56 7.79
C THR A 168 -2.57 1.01 6.42
N LEU A 169 -1.46 1.50 5.85
CA LEU A 169 -0.93 1.01 4.57
C LEU A 169 -0.62 -0.49 4.62
N LEU A 170 -0.05 -0.98 5.72
CA LEU A 170 0.26 -2.40 5.90
C LEU A 170 -1.02 -3.26 5.93
N VAL A 171 -2.06 -2.85 6.66
CA VAL A 171 -3.34 -3.56 6.69
C VAL A 171 -4.02 -3.53 5.32
N VAL A 172 -4.04 -2.38 4.66
CA VAL A 172 -4.60 -2.22 3.31
C VAL A 172 -3.88 -3.12 2.31
N ALA A 173 -2.54 -3.14 2.32
CA ALA A 173 -1.75 -3.99 1.46
C ALA A 173 -2.01 -5.49 1.69
N CYS A 174 -2.21 -5.92 2.94
CA CYS A 174 -2.61 -7.30 3.24
C CYS A 174 -3.98 -7.64 2.62
N LEU A 175 -4.97 -6.73 2.72
CA LEU A 175 -6.29 -6.93 2.14
C LEU A 175 -6.23 -6.97 0.60
N GLU A 176 -5.47 -6.07 -0.01
CA GLU A 176 -5.23 -6.05 -1.47
C GLU A 176 -4.57 -7.35 -1.95
N LEU A 177 -3.59 -7.86 -1.21
CA LEU A 177 -2.91 -9.11 -1.51
C LEU A 177 -3.90 -10.29 -1.51
N VAL A 178 -4.78 -10.36 -0.50
CA VAL A 178 -5.82 -11.40 -0.41
C VAL A 178 -6.80 -11.29 -1.57
N LEU A 179 -7.32 -10.09 -1.87
CA LEU A 179 -8.31 -9.87 -2.92
C LEU A 179 -7.74 -10.15 -4.32
N CYS A 180 -6.54 -9.66 -4.62
CA CYS A 180 -5.84 -9.95 -5.88
C CYS A 180 -5.49 -11.44 -5.99
N GLY A 181 -5.10 -12.09 -4.89
CA GLY A 181 -4.84 -13.53 -4.83
C GLY A 181 -6.10 -14.36 -5.13
N ILE A 182 -7.24 -14.02 -4.53
CA ILE A 182 -8.53 -14.65 -4.85
C ILE A 182 -8.86 -14.48 -6.33
N GLN A 183 -8.67 -13.29 -6.90
CA GLN A 183 -8.92 -13.07 -8.32
C GLN A 183 -7.98 -13.91 -9.21
N MET A 184 -6.71 -14.03 -8.85
CA MET A 184 -5.75 -14.85 -9.58
C MET A 184 -6.17 -16.32 -9.60
N VAL A 185 -6.60 -16.85 -8.45
CA VAL A 185 -7.12 -18.22 -8.33
C VAL A 185 -8.41 -18.40 -9.13
N ASN A 186 -9.34 -17.45 -9.06
CA ASN A 186 -10.58 -17.49 -9.84
C ASN A 186 -10.31 -17.47 -11.35
N GLY A 187 -9.32 -16.69 -11.80
CA GLY A 187 -8.86 -16.67 -13.18
C GLY A 187 -8.30 -18.03 -13.63
N LEU A 188 -7.48 -18.66 -12.79
CA LEU A 188 -6.92 -20.00 -13.06
C LEU A 188 -8.01 -21.07 -13.18
N PHE A 189 -8.97 -21.11 -12.25
CA PHE A 189 -10.08 -22.06 -12.32
C PHE A 189 -10.94 -21.85 -13.55
N GLY A 190 -11.17 -20.61 -13.98
CA GLY A 190 -11.89 -20.38 -15.21
C GLY A 190 -11.11 -20.79 -16.47
N CYS A 191 -9.77 -20.73 -16.45
CA CYS A 191 -8.93 -21.22 -17.55
C CYS A 191 -8.93 -22.76 -17.65
N ILE A 192 -8.95 -23.45 -16.50
CA ILE A 192 -8.86 -24.93 -16.43
C ILE A 192 -10.23 -25.58 -16.58
N CYS A 193 -11.26 -25.05 -15.92
CA CYS A 193 -12.61 -25.62 -15.88
C CYS A 193 -13.59 -24.95 -16.87
N GLY A 194 -13.14 -23.95 -17.62
CA GLY A 194 -13.93 -23.31 -18.68
C GLY A 194 -14.00 -24.18 -19.92
N THR A 195 -14.82 -25.23 -19.90
CA THR A 195 -15.27 -25.87 -21.13
C THR A 195 -16.10 -24.84 -21.90
N CYS A 196 -15.62 -24.41 -23.06
CA CYS A 196 -16.46 -23.77 -24.07
C CYS A 196 -17.54 -24.79 -24.46
N VAL A 197 -18.69 -24.78 -23.79
CA VAL A 197 -19.90 -25.31 -24.40
C VAL A 197 -20.16 -24.36 -25.57
N GLY A 198 -19.83 -24.82 -26.77
CA GLY A 198 -20.15 -24.12 -27.98
C GLY A 198 -21.63 -23.77 -27.94
N LYS A 199 -21.95 -22.49 -28.13
CA LYS A 199 -23.22 -22.17 -28.78
C LYS A 199 -23.06 -22.59 -30.23
N GLU A 200 -23.25 -23.89 -30.50
CA GLU A 200 -23.84 -24.30 -31.76
C GLU A 200 -25.29 -23.79 -31.73
N GLU A 201 -25.56 -22.90 -32.69
CA GLU A 201 -26.81 -22.64 -33.41
C GLU A 201 -28.15 -22.58 -32.64
N ALA A 202 -28.78 -21.40 -32.69
CA ALA A 202 -30.18 -21.21 -33.13
C ALA A 202 -30.38 -19.75 -33.57
#